data_AF-A0A6G3XXF1-F1
#
_entry.id   AF-A0A6G3XXF1-F1
#
_cell.length_a   1.000
_cell.length_b   1.000
_cell.length_c   1.000
_cell.angle_alpha   90.00
_cell.angle_beta   90.00
_cell.angle_gamma   90.00
#
_symmetry.space_group_name_H-M   'P 1'
#
loop_
_entity.id
_entity.type
_entity.pdbx_description
1 polymer ?
#
loop_
_entity_poly.entity_id
_entity_poly.type
_entity_poly.pdbx_seq_one_letter_code
_entity_poly.pdbx_strand_id
1 'polypeptide(L)'
;MTTPFHHEPGAVPPPQCPAHNLDIGPGGLRRLHGPEAENNPAGLYDKLRAEHGTVAPILLHGDVPAWLVLGHSENLHVTRTP
;
A
#
# COMPACT_ATOMS: atom_id res chain seq x y z
N MET A 1 -22.89 -9.95 -34.02
CA MET A 1 -23.51 -10.12 -32.70
C MET A 1 -22.40 -10.17 -31.68
N THR A 2 -22.17 -9.07 -30.95
CA THR A 2 -21.23 -9.04 -29.83
C THR A 2 -22.02 -9.42 -28.59
N THR A 3 -21.85 -10.64 -28.11
CA THR A 3 -22.34 -11.04 -26.79
C THR A 3 -21.53 -10.28 -25.73
N PRO A 4 -22.18 -9.59 -24.77
CA PRO A 4 -21.45 -8.97 -23.68
C PRO A 4 -20.92 -10.08 -22.75
N PHE A 5 -19.64 -10.02 -22.40
CA PHE A 5 -19.10 -10.86 -21.33
C PHE A 5 -19.83 -10.49 -20.03
N HIS A 6 -20.59 -11.43 -19.48
CA HIS A 6 -21.09 -11.31 -18.12
C HIS A 6 -19.88 -11.36 -17.18
N HIS A 7 -19.60 -10.25 -16.50
CA HIS A 7 -18.72 -10.27 -15.34
C HIS A 7 -19.55 -10.83 -14.18
N GLU A 8 -19.47 -12.14 -13.95
CA GLU A 8 -19.87 -12.67 -12.65
C GLU A 8 -18.90 -12.12 -11.60
N PRO A 9 -19.38 -11.47 -10.53
CA PRO A 9 -18.54 -11.12 -9.39
C PRO A 9 -17.91 -12.42 -8.88
N GLY A 10 -16.61 -12.57 -9.13
CA GLY A 10 -15.88 -13.77 -8.79
C GLY A 10 -16.03 -14.12 -7.31
N ALA A 11 -16.17 -15.41 -7.03
CA ALA A 11 -16.23 -15.96 -5.69
C ALA A 11 -15.21 -15.29 -4.77
N VAL A 12 -15.66 -14.81 -3.60
CA VAL A 12 -14.75 -14.32 -2.57
C VAL A 12 -13.76 -15.44 -2.25
N PRO A 13 -12.44 -15.18 -2.28
CA PRO A 13 -11.49 -16.25 -2.03
C PRO A 13 -11.72 -16.87 -0.64
N PRO A 14 -11.27 -18.11 -0.41
CA PRO A 14 -11.35 -18.71 0.92
C PRO A 14 -10.68 -17.82 1.98
N PRO A 15 -11.23 -17.73 3.21
CA PRO A 15 -10.57 -17.00 4.28
C PRO A 15 -9.12 -17.48 4.44
N GLN A 16 -8.20 -16.55 4.72
CA GLN A 16 -6.75 -16.77 4.77
C GLN A 16 -6.03 -16.94 3.42
N CYS A 17 -6.73 -16.92 2.28
CA CYS A 17 -6.04 -16.87 0.99
C CYS A 17 -5.23 -15.57 0.86
N PRO A 18 -3.97 -15.63 0.39
CA PRO A 18 -3.11 -14.44 0.23
C PRO A 18 -3.73 -13.33 -0.62
N ALA A 19 -4.67 -13.66 -1.50
CA ALA A 19 -5.45 -12.72 -2.30
C ALA A 19 -6.26 -11.70 -1.45
N HIS A 20 -6.51 -11.95 -0.16
CA HIS A 20 -7.16 -10.98 0.73
C HIS A 20 -6.21 -9.90 1.25
N ASN A 21 -4.90 -10.16 1.24
CA ASN A 21 -3.89 -9.30 1.83
C ASN A 21 -2.92 -8.76 0.78
N LEU A 22 -3.41 -8.46 -0.44
CA LEU A 22 -2.54 -7.98 -1.52
C LEU A 22 -1.78 -6.69 -1.15
N ASP A 23 -2.35 -5.90 -0.25
CA ASP A 23 -1.78 -4.65 0.28
C ASP A 23 -0.86 -4.83 1.49
N ILE A 24 -0.90 -5.99 2.15
CA ILE A 24 -0.13 -6.26 3.38
C ILE A 24 0.85 -7.39 3.12
N GLY A 25 2.15 -7.07 3.14
CA GLY A 25 3.20 -8.06 2.97
C GLY A 25 3.67 -8.67 4.29
N PRO A 26 4.81 -9.36 4.27
CA PRO A 26 5.42 -9.96 5.46
C PRO A 26 5.60 -8.95 6.59
N GLY A 27 5.42 -9.41 7.83
CA GLY A 27 5.54 -8.56 9.02
C GLY A 27 4.38 -7.58 9.23
N GLY A 28 3.30 -7.69 8.46
CA GLY A 28 2.14 -6.80 8.58
C GLY A 28 2.37 -5.41 8.00
N LEU A 29 3.45 -5.23 7.23
CA LEU A 29 3.78 -3.95 6.62
C LEU A 29 2.98 -3.73 5.34
N ARG A 30 2.57 -2.48 5.15
CA ARG A 30 1.78 -2.07 3.98
C ARG A 30 2.66 -1.89 2.75
N ARG A 31 2.21 -2.39 1.61
CA ARG A 31 2.89 -2.22 0.31
C ARG A 31 2.57 -0.86 -0.28
N LEU A 32 3.61 -0.15 -0.71
CA LEU A 32 3.48 1.17 -1.33
C LEU A 32 2.85 1.11 -2.73
N HIS A 33 2.95 -0.04 -3.40
CA HIS A 33 2.47 -0.26 -4.77
C HIS A 33 1.44 -1.41 -4.84
N GLY A 34 0.51 -1.44 -3.88
CA GLY A 34 -0.60 -2.40 -3.85
C GLY A 34 -1.92 -1.82 -4.38
N PRO A 35 -2.97 -2.66 -4.55
CA PRO A 35 -4.29 -2.22 -4.97
C PRO A 35 -4.87 -1.01 -4.20
N GLU A 36 -4.66 -0.92 -2.89
CA GLU A 36 -5.07 0.23 -2.09
C GLU A 36 -4.35 1.52 -2.52
N ALA A 37 -3.06 1.42 -2.80
CA ALA A 37 -2.25 2.54 -3.27
C ALA A 37 -2.69 3.02 -4.66
N GLU A 38 -3.00 2.08 -5.56
CA GLU A 38 -3.47 2.39 -6.92
C GLU A 38 -4.85 3.04 -6.92
N ASN A 39 -5.76 2.55 -6.07
CA ASN A 39 -7.13 3.06 -5.98
C ASN A 39 -7.23 4.39 -5.21
N ASN A 40 -6.43 4.57 -4.14
CA ASN A 40 -6.47 5.78 -3.32
C ASN A 40 -5.10 6.07 -2.67
N PRO A 41 -4.16 6.68 -3.42
CA PRO A 41 -2.83 7.02 -2.90
C PRO A 41 -2.89 7.97 -1.69
N ALA A 42 -3.81 8.94 -1.69
CA ALA A 42 -3.93 9.91 -0.61
C ALA A 42 -4.40 9.25 0.69
N GLY A 43 -5.44 8.40 0.62
CA GLY A 43 -5.95 7.67 1.77
C GLY A 43 -4.95 6.67 2.35
N LEU A 44 -4.11 6.06 1.50
CA LEU A 44 -2.98 5.26 1.95
C LEU A 44 -2.02 6.08 2.82
N TYR A 45 -1.61 7.27 2.35
CA TYR A 45 -0.71 8.13 3.11
C TYR A 45 -1.34 8.65 4.40
N ASP A 46 -2.64 8.93 4.41
CA ASP A 46 -3.36 9.35 5.61
C ASP A 46 -3.38 8.24 6.67
N LYS A 47 -3.61 6.99 6.27
CA LYS A 47 -3.51 5.82 7.16
C LYS A 47 -2.10 5.66 7.74
N LEU A 48 -1.07 5.73 6.89
CA LEU A 48 0.31 5.61 7.34
C LEU A 48 0.70 6.74 8.31
N ARG A 49 0.22 7.97 8.08
CA ARG A 49 0.42 9.07 9.03
C ARG A 49 -0.30 8.85 10.34
N ALA A 50 -1.53 8.33 10.32
CA ALA A 50 -2.29 8.04 11.53
C ALA A 50 -1.64 6.92 12.36
N GLU A 51 -1.07 5.90 11.71
CA GLU A 51 -0.47 4.73 12.37
C GLU A 51 0.98 4.99 12.84
N HIS A 52 1.77 5.71 12.05
CA HIS A 52 3.23 5.82 12.24
C HIS A 52 3.77 7.26 12.35
N GLY A 53 2.95 8.27 12.07
CA GLY A 53 3.37 9.67 12.09
C GLY A 53 4.10 10.10 10.81
N THR A 54 5.17 10.90 10.94
CA THR A 54 5.83 11.55 9.80
C THR A 54 6.79 10.65 9.03
N VAL A 55 7.10 9.46 9.56
CA VAL A 55 7.95 8.45 8.92
C VAL A 55 7.36 7.07 9.17
N ALA A 56 7.05 6.32 8.11
CA ALA A 56 6.34 5.04 8.20
C ALA A 56 7.14 3.89 7.57
N PRO A 57 7.15 2.69 8.19
CA PRO A 57 7.70 1.50 7.56
C PRO A 57 6.76 1.01 6.45
N ILE A 58 7.29 0.75 5.26
CA ILE A 58 6.53 0.24 4.11
C ILE A 58 7.30 -0.87 3.39
N LEU A 59 6.62 -1.54 2.47
CA LEU A 59 7.23 -2.46 1.51
C LEU A 59 7.17 -1.85 0.09
N LEU A 60 8.32 -1.83 -0.58
CA LEU A 60 8.41 -1.55 -2.01
C LEU A 60 8.10 -2.81 -2.84
N HIS A 61 8.19 -2.70 -4.16
CA HIS A 61 8.01 -3.84 -5.06
C HIS A 61 8.95 -5.00 -4.68
N GLY A 62 8.43 -6.23 -4.69
CA GLY A 62 9.17 -7.42 -4.27
C GLY A 62 9.33 -7.57 -2.74
N ASP A 63 8.47 -6.91 -1.95
CA ASP A 63 8.50 -6.95 -0.48
C ASP A 63 9.83 -6.43 0.12
N VAL A 64 10.47 -5.47 -0.55
CA VAL A 64 11.69 -4.82 -0.04
C VAL A 64 11.29 -3.82 1.05
N PRO A 65 11.77 -3.96 2.31
CA PRO A 65 11.45 -3.03 3.37
C PRO A 65 12.13 -1.68 3.17
N ALA A 66 11.38 -0.61 3.40
CA ALA A 66 11.89 0.76 3.35
C ALA A 66 11.15 1.68 4.34
N TRP A 67 11.65 2.91 4.48
CA TRP A 67 10.99 3.97 5.23
C TRP A 67 10.45 5.01 4.27
N LEU A 68 9.18 5.36 4.44
CA LEU A 68 8.54 6.45 3.70
C LEU A 68 8.48 7.69 4.58
N VAL A 69 9.08 8.78 4.09
CA VAL A 69 9.01 10.09 4.73
C VAL A 69 7.77 10.83 4.24
N LEU A 70 6.81 11.00 5.16
CA LEU A 70 5.49 11.57 4.90
C LEU A 70 5.37 13.03 5.36
N GLY A 71 6.23 13.45 6.29
CA GLY A 71 6.28 14.80 6.85
C GLY A 71 7.15 15.75 6.01
N HIS A 72 6.71 17.00 5.89
CA HIS A 72 7.43 18.02 5.11
C HIS A 72 8.78 18.39 5.74
N SER A 73 8.79 18.64 7.06
CA SER A 73 10.00 19.02 7.79
C SER A 73 11.05 17.91 7.76
N GLU A 74 10.62 16.66 7.94
CA GLU A 74 11.48 15.47 7.89
C GLU A 74 12.04 15.26 6.49
N ASN A 75 11.23 15.46 5.44
CA ASN A 75 11.70 15.37 4.06
C ASN A 75 12.80 16.40 3.78
N LEU A 76 12.58 17.66 4.19
CA LEU A 76 13.60 18.71 4.07
C LEU A 76 14.86 18.40 4.88
N HIS A 77 14.72 17.81 6.07
CA HIS A 77 15.86 17.43 6.91
C HIS A 77 16.72 16.37 6.23
N VAL A 78 16.10 15.28 5.76
CA VAL A 78 16.80 14.15 5.12
C VAL A 78 17.44 14.56 3.80
N THR A 79 16.75 15.35 2.97
CA THR A 79 17.25 15.74 1.64
C THR A 79 18.38 16.78 1.68
N ARG A 80 18.55 17.48 2.81
CA ARG A 80 19.60 18.49 2.99
C ARG A 80 20.81 17.99 3.77
N THR A 81 20.74 16.78 4.31
CA THR A 81 21.78 16.20 5.18
C THR A 81 22.24 14.86 4.59
N PRO A 82 23.22 14.87 3.67
CA PRO A 82 23.73 13.65 3.04
C PRO A 82 24.52 12.76 4.01
#